data_AF-A0A2A6D058-F1
#
_entry.id   AF-A0A2A6D058-F1
#
_cell.length_a   1.000
_cell.length_b   1.000
_cell.length_c   1.000
_cell.angle_alpha   90.00
_cell.angle_beta   90.00
_cell.angle_gamma   90.00
#
_symmetry.space_group_name_H-M   'P 1'
#
loop_
_entity.id
_entity.type
_entity.pdbx_description
1 polymer ?
#
loop_
_entity_poly.entity_id
_entity_poly.type
_entity_poly.pdbx_seq_one_letter_code
_entity_poly.pdbx_strand_id
1 'polypeptide(L)'
;MSRLLFLLALSAPFAAAVMGELSKELLNEGLVSLDENGLLTTTCMVSLKDGSTTVQSCPLAPGFGPQGVGCFTVWNSAGFIQQGCYSSQEISLRAQCQKKQCHAHRKQKGISFCCCHGPLCNADYTQA
;
A
#
# COMPACT_ATOMS: atom_id res chain seq x y z
N MET A 1 -34.07 -20.07 -45.70
CA MET A 1 -33.57 -20.33 -44.33
C MET A 1 -32.06 -20.24 -44.36
N SER A 2 -31.46 -19.28 -43.66
CA SER A 2 -30.18 -19.44 -42.95
C SER A 2 -29.79 -18.07 -42.39
N ARG A 3 -30.04 -17.86 -41.09
CA ARG A 3 -29.55 -16.69 -40.35
C ARG A 3 -28.14 -17.04 -39.89
N LEU A 4 -27.13 -16.44 -40.52
CA LEU A 4 -25.75 -16.50 -40.05
C LEU A 4 -25.63 -15.66 -38.76
N LEU A 5 -25.55 -16.33 -37.61
CA LEU A 5 -25.21 -15.73 -36.32
C LEU A 5 -23.69 -15.54 -36.27
N PHE A 6 -23.23 -14.31 -36.50
CA PHE A 6 -21.86 -13.91 -36.19
C PHE A 6 -21.75 -13.72 -34.67
N LEU A 7 -21.12 -14.69 -34.01
CA LEU A 7 -20.69 -14.58 -32.61
C LEU A 7 -19.53 -13.58 -32.53
N LEU A 8 -19.83 -12.35 -32.08
CA LEU A 8 -18.83 -11.39 -31.62
C LEU A 8 -18.22 -11.90 -30.32
N ALA A 9 -17.08 -12.58 -30.42
CA ALA A 9 -16.22 -12.81 -29.27
C ALA A 9 -15.61 -11.46 -28.86
N LEU A 10 -16.23 -10.79 -27.88
CA LEU A 10 -15.59 -9.70 -27.15
C LEU A 10 -14.46 -10.30 -26.32
N SER A 11 -13.27 -10.43 -26.91
CA SER A 11 -12.04 -10.55 -26.13
C SER A 11 -11.77 -9.19 -25.51
N ALA A 12 -12.32 -8.94 -24.33
CA ALA A 12 -11.88 -7.81 -23.52
C ALA A 12 -10.37 -7.97 -23.28
N PRO A 13 -9.53 -6.98 -23.62
CA PRO A 13 -8.15 -7.03 -23.21
C PRO A 13 -8.15 -6.97 -21.69
N PHE A 14 -7.77 -8.06 -21.04
CA PHE A 14 -7.35 -8.01 -19.65
C PHE A 14 -6.21 -7.00 -19.63
N ALA A 15 -6.47 -5.81 -19.08
CA ALA A 15 -5.44 -4.83 -18.84
C ALA A 15 -4.46 -5.50 -17.88
N ALA A 16 -3.35 -6.02 -18.41
CA ALA A 16 -2.22 -6.38 -17.58
C ALA A 16 -1.91 -5.14 -16.76
N ALA A 17 -2.14 -5.20 -15.45
CA ALA A 17 -1.91 -4.08 -14.56
C ALA A 17 -0.45 -3.67 -14.75
N VAL A 18 -0.23 -2.52 -15.40
CA VAL A 18 1.11 -2.02 -15.65
C VAL A 18 1.65 -1.63 -14.28
N MET A 19 2.52 -2.48 -13.74
CA MET A 19 3.26 -2.18 -12.53
C MET A 19 4.07 -0.90 -12.77
N GLY A 20 3.83 0.10 -11.94
CA GLY A 20 4.51 1.38 -12.07
C GLY A 20 5.97 1.32 -11.64
N GLU A 21 6.68 2.42 -11.85
CA GLU A 21 8.12 2.51 -11.62
C GLU A 21 8.47 2.38 -10.14
N LEU A 22 7.65 2.97 -9.25
CA LEU A 22 7.87 2.85 -7.80
C LEU A 22 7.71 1.41 -7.35
N SER A 23 6.67 0.70 -7.80
CA SER A 23 6.46 -0.70 -7.41
C SER A 23 7.63 -1.60 -7.82
N LYS A 24 8.19 -1.39 -9.03
CA LYS A 24 9.37 -2.12 -9.50
C LYS A 24 10.60 -1.82 -8.64
N GLU A 25 10.82 -0.55 -8.33
CA GLU A 25 11.91 -0.10 -7.46
C GLU A 25 11.83 -0.75 -6.08
N LEU A 26 10.66 -0.68 -5.43
CA LEU A 26 10.45 -1.24 -4.10
C LEU A 26 10.54 -2.77 -4.09
N LEU A 27 10.09 -3.44 -5.15
CA LEU A 27 10.20 -4.89 -5.29
C LEU A 27 11.66 -5.33 -5.41
N ASN A 28 12.45 -4.62 -6.23
CA ASN A 28 13.88 -4.88 -6.40
C ASN A 28 14.67 -4.63 -5.10
N GLU A 29 14.22 -3.70 -4.26
CA GLU A 29 14.81 -3.42 -2.96
C GLU A 29 14.32 -4.35 -1.83
N GLY A 30 13.39 -5.26 -2.12
CA GLY A 30 12.81 -6.17 -1.12
C GLY A 30 11.94 -5.48 -0.07
N LEU A 31 11.41 -4.29 -0.37
CA LEU A 31 10.53 -3.54 0.53
C LEU A 31 9.05 -3.94 0.37
N VAL A 32 8.74 -4.53 -0.77
CA VAL A 32 7.45 -5.17 -1.08
C VAL A 32 7.75 -6.51 -1.76
N SER A 33 6.76 -7.40 -1.78
CA SER A 33 6.84 -8.70 -2.44
C SER A 33 5.61 -8.91 -3.33
N LEU A 34 5.58 -10.01 -4.07
CA LEU A 34 4.37 -10.49 -4.73
C LEU A 34 3.77 -11.61 -3.87
N ASP A 35 2.46 -11.64 -3.74
CA ASP A 35 1.75 -12.76 -3.12
C ASP A 35 1.61 -13.95 -4.09
N GLU A 36 0.92 -15.00 -3.65
CA GLU A 36 0.67 -16.21 -4.46
C GLU A 36 -0.12 -15.95 -5.75
N ASN A 37 -0.83 -14.82 -5.84
CA ASN A 37 -1.59 -14.40 -7.01
C ASN A 37 -0.82 -13.40 -7.89
N GLY A 38 0.44 -13.10 -7.55
CA GLY A 38 1.25 -12.10 -8.24
C GLY A 38 0.87 -10.66 -7.92
N LEU A 39 0.09 -10.43 -6.86
CA LEU A 39 -0.30 -9.09 -6.42
C LEU A 39 0.76 -8.51 -5.48
N LEU A 40 1.12 -7.24 -5.69
CA LEU A 40 2.08 -6.55 -4.84
C LEU A 40 1.56 -6.50 -3.40
N THR A 41 2.39 -6.84 -2.43
CA THR A 41 2.03 -6.86 -1.01
C THR A 41 3.21 -6.41 -0.15
N THR A 42 2.91 -5.98 1.08
CA THR A 42 3.92 -5.80 2.13
C THR A 42 3.34 -6.25 3.47
N THR A 43 4.19 -6.46 4.46
CA THR A 43 3.74 -6.85 5.81
C THR A 43 3.70 -5.62 6.69
N CYS A 44 2.61 -5.34 7.40
CA CYS A 44 2.48 -4.18 8.27
C CYS A 44 2.00 -4.57 9.68
N MET A 45 2.29 -3.73 10.66
CA MET A 45 1.47 -3.69 11.88
C MET A 45 0.11 -3.07 11.56
N VAL A 46 -0.96 -3.66 12.09
CA VAL A 46 -2.34 -3.24 11.87
C VAL A 46 -3.10 -3.22 13.19
N SER A 47 -3.86 -2.15 13.45
CA SER A 47 -4.73 -2.04 14.61
C SER A 47 -6.00 -2.87 14.46
N LEU A 48 -6.36 -3.61 15.49
CA LEU A 48 -7.62 -4.35 15.62
C LEU A 48 -8.67 -3.52 16.37
N LYS A 49 -9.94 -3.94 16.25
CA LYS A 49 -11.08 -3.22 16.86
C LYS A 49 -11.06 -3.23 18.39
N ASP A 50 -10.36 -4.18 18.99
CA ASP A 50 -10.19 -4.30 20.45
C ASP A 50 -9.03 -3.43 20.99
N GLY A 51 -8.37 -2.66 20.12
CA GLY A 51 -7.23 -1.81 20.48
C GLY A 51 -5.88 -2.52 20.46
N SER A 52 -5.84 -3.83 20.24
CA SER A 52 -4.59 -4.56 20.04
C SER A 52 -4.02 -4.33 18.63
N THR A 53 -2.78 -4.78 18.39
CA THR A 53 -2.15 -4.75 17.07
C THR A 53 -1.72 -6.14 16.64
N THR A 54 -1.77 -6.40 15.34
CA THR A 54 -1.34 -7.65 14.74
C THR A 54 -0.49 -7.41 13.51
N VAL A 55 0.27 -8.42 13.11
CA VAL A 55 1.01 -8.44 11.85
C VAL A 55 0.06 -8.94 10.75
N GLN A 56 -0.06 -8.18 9.66
CA GLN A 56 -0.91 -8.57 8.53
C GLN A 56 -0.19 -8.32 7.19
N SER A 57 -0.43 -9.22 6.23
CA SER A 57 -0.09 -9.00 4.83
C SER A 57 -1.09 -8.02 4.21
N CYS A 58 -0.57 -6.99 3.56
CA CYS A 58 -1.29 -5.87 2.98
C CYS A 58 -1.18 -5.94 1.45
N PRO A 59 -2.08 -6.65 0.76
CA PRO A 59 -2.10 -6.69 -0.69
C PRO A 59 -2.50 -5.31 -1.25
N LEU A 60 -1.99 -5.02 -2.44
CA LEU A 60 -2.32 -3.83 -3.21
C LEU A 60 -3.82 -3.77 -3.49
N ALA A 61 -4.48 -2.73 -3.01
CA ALA A 61 -5.88 -2.50 -3.31
C ALA A 61 -6.10 -2.12 -4.79
N PRO A 62 -7.23 -2.54 -5.41
CA PRO A 62 -7.58 -2.12 -6.76
C PRO A 62 -7.82 -0.61 -6.82
N GLY A 63 -7.45 0.02 -7.94
CA GLY A 63 -7.62 1.45 -8.15
C GLY A 63 -7.32 1.88 -9.59
N PHE A 64 -7.47 3.18 -9.86
CA PHE A 64 -7.20 3.74 -11.19
C PHE A 64 -5.71 4.07 -11.36
N GLY A 65 -5.13 3.70 -12.49
CA GLY A 65 -3.72 3.95 -12.82
C GLY A 65 -2.73 3.14 -11.97
N PRO A 66 -1.42 3.46 -12.04
CA PRO A 66 -0.40 2.79 -11.24
C PRO A 66 -0.61 3.03 -9.74
N GLN A 67 -0.91 1.95 -9.02
CA GLN A 67 -1.08 1.94 -7.56
C GLN A 67 0.16 1.31 -6.91
N GLY A 68 0.40 1.66 -5.65
CA GLY A 68 1.38 0.99 -4.80
C GLY A 68 0.82 0.70 -3.40
N VAL A 69 1.65 0.06 -2.58
CA VAL A 69 1.29 -0.30 -1.20
C VAL A 69 2.43 0.02 -0.23
N GLY A 70 2.05 0.31 1.01
CA GLY A 70 2.94 0.58 2.13
C GLY A 70 2.20 0.40 3.45
N CYS A 71 2.85 0.82 4.52
CA CYS A 71 2.30 0.83 5.87
C CYS A 71 2.14 2.27 6.36
N PHE A 72 1.27 2.49 7.33
CA PHE A 72 1.13 3.79 8.00
C PHE A 72 1.02 3.66 9.52
N THR A 73 1.31 4.77 10.20
CA THR A 73 1.00 4.98 11.62
C THR A 73 0.47 6.39 11.85
N VAL A 74 -0.53 6.48 12.73
CA VAL A 74 -1.16 7.72 13.22
C VAL A 74 -1.05 7.75 14.74
N TRP A 75 -0.63 8.87 15.29
CA TRP A 75 -0.53 9.10 16.73
C TRP A 75 -0.74 10.57 17.06
N ASN A 76 -0.92 10.89 18.33
CA ASN A 76 -0.97 12.27 18.83
C ASN A 76 -0.19 12.40 20.14
N SER A 77 -0.34 13.53 20.84
CA SER A 77 0.29 13.76 22.14
C SER A 77 -0.21 12.84 23.25
N ALA A 78 -1.41 12.26 23.11
CA ALA A 78 -1.94 11.27 24.04
C ALA A 78 -1.42 9.85 23.77
N GLY A 79 -0.77 9.63 22.62
CA GLY A 79 -0.12 8.38 22.25
C GLY A 79 -0.58 7.82 20.92
N PHE A 80 -0.42 6.50 20.77
CA PHE A 80 -0.80 5.74 19.59
C PHE A 80 -2.30 5.87 19.27
N ILE A 81 -2.65 5.98 17.99
CA ILE A 81 -4.04 5.98 17.52
C ILE A 81 -4.30 4.77 16.62
N GLN A 82 -3.52 4.62 15.55
CA GLN A 82 -3.78 3.59 14.54
C GLN A 82 -2.55 3.24 13.71
N GLN A 83 -2.45 1.97 13.33
CA GLN A 83 -1.52 1.42 12.35
C GLN A 83 -2.31 0.65 11.28
N GLY A 84 -1.79 0.59 10.05
CA GLY A 84 -2.43 -0.21 9.02
C GLY A 84 -1.74 -0.27 7.67
N CYS A 85 -2.41 -0.95 6.74
CA CYS A 85 -2.09 -0.98 5.32
C CYS A 85 -2.43 0.36 4.66
N TYR A 86 -1.58 0.83 3.75
CA TYR A 86 -1.81 2.04 2.96
C TYR A 86 -1.64 1.73 1.47
N SER A 87 -2.71 1.90 0.68
CA SER A 87 -2.67 1.78 -0.78
C SER A 87 -3.12 3.09 -1.41
N SER A 88 -2.37 3.55 -2.42
CA SER A 88 -2.66 4.78 -3.14
C SER A 88 -1.92 4.81 -4.48
N GLN A 89 -2.14 5.87 -5.25
CA GLN A 89 -1.39 6.11 -6.49
C GLN A 89 0.10 6.23 -6.20
N GLU A 90 0.94 5.66 -7.05
CA GLU A 90 2.40 5.64 -6.83
C GLU A 90 2.99 7.03 -6.66
N ILE A 91 2.46 8.04 -7.36
CA ILE A 91 2.94 9.42 -7.22
C ILE A 91 2.72 9.97 -5.80
N SER A 92 1.60 9.63 -5.17
CA SER A 92 1.30 10.04 -3.80
C SER A 92 2.19 9.29 -2.80
N LEU A 93 2.39 7.99 -3.01
CA LEU A 93 3.27 7.18 -2.16
C LEU A 93 4.72 7.63 -2.24
N ARG A 94 5.25 7.89 -3.45
CA ARG A 94 6.61 8.38 -3.66
C ARG A 94 6.85 9.71 -2.93
N ALA A 95 5.85 10.58 -2.88
CA ALA A 95 5.97 11.89 -2.25
C ALA A 95 5.80 11.86 -0.72
N GLN A 96 5.04 10.90 -0.18
CA GLN A 96 4.62 10.90 1.24
C GLN A 96 5.29 9.82 2.07
N CYS A 97 5.66 8.69 1.47
CA CYS A 97 6.12 7.52 2.19
C CYS A 97 7.63 7.36 2.11
N GLN A 98 8.24 7.06 3.25
CA GLN A 98 9.67 6.85 3.36
C GLN A 98 10.03 5.36 3.23
N LYS A 99 11.26 5.06 2.83
CA LYS A 99 11.73 3.67 2.82
C LYS A 99 12.16 3.25 4.23
N LYS A 100 11.75 2.05 4.64
CA LYS A 100 12.15 1.32 5.85
C LYS A 100 11.73 1.91 7.20
N GLN A 101 11.48 3.22 7.28
CA GLN A 101 11.20 3.89 8.55
C GLN A 101 9.95 4.76 8.45
N CYS A 102 9.19 4.86 9.54
CA CYS A 102 7.99 5.67 9.63
C CYS A 102 8.26 6.94 10.45
N HIS A 103 8.59 8.04 9.75
CA HIS A 103 8.87 9.34 10.38
C HIS A 103 7.87 10.40 9.95
N ALA A 104 7.31 11.13 10.92
CA ALA A 104 6.50 12.29 10.63
C ALA A 104 7.40 13.51 10.34
N HIS A 105 7.30 14.08 9.14
CA HIS A 105 8.12 15.22 8.70
C HIS A 105 7.77 16.56 9.38
N ARG A 106 6.58 16.72 9.97
CA ARG A 106 6.13 17.98 10.56
C ARG A 106 5.87 17.84 12.06
N LYS A 107 6.44 18.76 12.85
CA LYS A 107 6.06 19.01 14.25
C LYS A 107 4.69 19.70 14.28
N GLN A 108 3.62 18.96 14.04
CA GLN A 108 2.26 19.48 14.21
C GLN A 108 1.81 19.29 15.65
N LYS A 109 1.30 20.36 16.27
CA LYS A 109 0.49 20.25 17.49
C LYS A 109 -0.85 19.63 17.07
N GLY A 110 -0.98 18.32 17.20
CA GLY A 110 -2.18 17.59 16.79
C GLY A 110 -1.91 16.14 16.45
N ILE A 111 -2.31 15.74 15.25
CA ILE A 111 -2.15 14.38 14.74
C ILE A 111 -0.84 14.30 13.94
N SER A 112 -0.01 13.32 14.31
CA SER A 112 1.16 12.92 13.55
C SER A 112 0.80 11.73 12.66
N PHE A 113 1.29 11.77 11.43
CA PHE A 113 1.12 10.72 10.44
C PHE A 113 2.46 10.44 9.78
N CYS A 114 2.76 9.17 9.58
CA CYS A 114 3.82 8.72 8.69
C CYS A 114 3.32 7.56 7.84
N CYS A 115 3.88 7.43 6.65
CA CYS A 115 3.78 6.21 5.87
C CYS A 115 5.16 5.76 5.42
N CYS A 116 5.29 4.46 5.17
CA CYS A 116 6.56 3.86 4.85
C CYS A 116 6.43 2.63 3.95
N HIS A 117 7.52 2.28 3.28
CA HIS A 117 7.68 1.06 2.48
C HIS A 117 8.64 0.11 3.19
N GLY A 118 8.28 -1.16 3.28
CA GLY A 118 9.10 -2.19 3.91
C GLY A 118 8.31 -3.03 4.90
N PRO A 119 8.68 -4.31 5.08
CA PRO A 119 8.02 -5.18 6.05
C PRO A 119 8.16 -4.60 7.45
N LEU A 120 7.03 -4.44 8.13
CA LEU A 120 6.88 -3.93 9.49
C LEU A 120 7.49 -2.54 9.70
N CYS A 121 7.70 -1.75 8.65
CA CYS A 121 8.34 -0.43 8.76
C CYS A 121 7.55 0.55 9.65
N ASN A 122 6.28 0.27 9.90
CA ASN A 122 5.40 1.09 10.73
C ASN A 122 5.33 0.63 12.20
N ALA A 123 6.02 -0.47 12.57
CA ALA A 123 6.06 -0.96 13.94
C ALA A 123 6.71 0.05 14.89
N ASP A 124 7.81 0.66 14.44
CA ASP A 124 8.48 1.76 15.11
C ASP A 124 8.19 3.07 14.36
N TYR A 125 7.69 4.07 15.08
CA TYR A 125 7.36 5.37 14.52
C TYR A 125 7.89 6.48 15.42
N THR A 126 8.37 7.56 14.80
CA THR A 126 8.92 8.70 15.54
C THR A 126 8.56 10.03 14.89
N GLN A 127 8.76 11.09 15.65
CA GLN A 127 8.67 12.47 15.19
C GLN A 127 10.08 13.03 15.02
N ALA A 128 10.35 13.69 13.89
CA ALA A 128 11.59 14.47 13.68
C ALA A 128 11.62 15.72 14.58
#